data_AF-A0A382JR66-F1
#
_entry.id   AF-A0A382JR66-F1
#
_cell.length_a   1.000
_cell.length_b   1.000
_cell.length_c   1.000
_cell.angle_alpha   90.00
_cell.angle_beta   90.00
_cell.angle_gamma   90.00
#
_symmetry.space_group_name_H-M   'P 1'
#
loop_
_entity.id
_entity.type
_entity.pdbx_description
1 polymer ?
#
loop_
_entity_poly.entity_id
_entity_poly.type
_entity_poly.pdbx_seq_one_letter_code
_entity_poly.pdbx_strand_id
1 'polypeptide(L)' 'ENICFMSSNTWDVSGGGVFGYNAVWVNRFNKIFDKLGYNPQYIINNLNQLLELV' A
#
# COMPACT_ATOMS: atom_id res chain seq x y z
N GLU A 1 -9.13 5.59 -14.57
CA GLU A 1 -8.02 4.67 -14.89
C GLU A 1 -7.86 3.69 -13.73
N ASN A 2 -7.46 2.45 -13.99
CA ASN A 2 -7.19 1.45 -12.94
C ASN A 2 -5.70 1.41 -12.65
N ILE A 3 -5.24 2.26 -11.73
CA ILE A 3 -3.82 2.37 -11.36
C ILE A 3 -3.60 1.72 -9.99
N CYS A 4 -2.62 0.80 -9.94
CA CYS A 4 -2.07 0.28 -8.70
C CYS A 4 -0.96 1.23 -8.21
N PHE A 5 -1.19 1.88 -7.08
CA PHE A 5 -0.20 2.73 -6.44
C PHE A 5 0.51 1.94 -5.35
N MET A 6 1.84 1.93 -5.35
CA MET A 6 2.60 1.15 -4.38
C MET A 6 3.66 2.02 -3.73
N SER A 7 3.75 1.95 -2.41
CA SER A 7 4.82 2.61 -1.67
C SER A 7 5.18 1.82 -0.41
N SER A 8 6.42 1.97 0.04
CA SER A 8 6.87 1.42 1.33
C SER A 8 6.62 2.41 2.48
N ASN A 9 6.34 3.67 2.14
CA ASN A 9 6.06 4.74 3.09
C ASN A 9 4.56 4.79 3.38
N THR A 10 4.22 4.66 4.65
CA THR A 10 2.84 4.69 5.19
C THR A 10 2.08 5.95 4.79
N TRP A 11 2.70 7.13 4.92
CA TRP A 11 2.09 8.42 4.56
C TRP A 11 1.77 8.55 3.07
N ASP A 12 2.60 7.95 2.23
CA ASP A 12 2.46 8.00 0.78
C ASP A 12 1.33 7.05 0.32
N VAL A 13 1.27 5.85 0.92
CA VAL A 13 0.14 4.92 0.76
C VAL A 13 -1.17 5.57 1.22
N SER A 14 -1.18 6.25 2.37
CA SER A 14 -2.35 6.98 2.84
C SER A 14 -2.75 8.10 1.87
N GLY A 15 -1.80 8.87 1.35
CA GLY A 15 -2.07 9.91 0.35
C GLY A 15 -2.66 9.34 -0.95
N GLY A 16 -2.03 8.32 -1.52
CA GLY A 16 -2.52 7.66 -2.74
C GLY A 16 -3.88 6.99 -2.55
N GLY A 17 -4.12 6.40 -1.38
CA GLY A 17 -5.38 5.79 -1.02
C GLY A 17 -6.53 6.79 -0.84
N VAL A 18 -6.28 7.90 -0.16
CA VAL A 18 -7.25 9.01 -0.01
C VAL A 18 -7.56 9.67 -1.34
N PHE A 19 -6.56 9.79 -2.23
CA PHE A 19 -6.77 10.29 -3.59
C PHE A 19 -7.69 9.39 -4.42
N GLY A 20 -7.69 8.08 -4.17
CA GLY A 20 -8.57 7.11 -4.83
C GLY A 20 -7.85 6.05 -5.67
N TYR A 21 -6.52 5.90 -5.52
CA TYR A 21 -5.81 4.77 -6.13
C TYR A 21 -6.03 3.47 -5.36
N ASN A 22 -5.80 2.34 -6.04
CA ASN A 22 -5.60 1.06 -5.37
C ASN A 22 -4.22 1.06 -4.71
N ALA A 23 -4.14 1.60 -3.49
CA ALA A 23 -2.89 1.77 -2.77
C ALA A 23 -2.48 0.49 -2.01
N VAL A 24 -1.29 -0.02 -2.33
CA VAL A 24 -0.69 -1.21 -1.73
C VAL A 24 0.50 -0.80 -0.88
N TRP A 25 0.55 -1.28 0.35
CA TRP A 25 1.67 -1.04 1.24
C TRP A 25 2.73 -2.14 1.13
N VAL A 26 3.97 -1.75 0.82
CA VAL A 26 5.11 -2.66 0.77
C VAL A 26 5.85 -2.67 2.11
N ASN A 27 5.48 -3.59 3.00
CA ASN A 27 6.01 -3.74 4.34
C ASN A 27 7.13 -4.79 4.44
N ARG A 28 8.33 -4.46 3.95
CA ARG A 28 9.48 -5.40 3.94
C ARG A 28 10.01 -5.79 5.33
N PHE A 29 9.70 -4.99 6.35
CA PHE A 29 10.30 -5.09 7.67
C PHE A 29 9.29 -5.32 8.80
N ASN A 30 8.07 -5.75 8.47
CA ASN A 30 6.99 -5.97 9.43
C ASN A 30 6.77 -4.78 10.38
N LYS A 31 6.80 -3.56 9.83
CA LYS A 31 6.52 -2.31 10.55
C LYS A 31 5.03 -2.21 10.86
N ILE A 32 4.69 -1.25 11.72
CA ILE A 32 3.31 -0.86 12.04
C ILE A 32 2.90 0.26 11.08
N PHE A 33 1.66 0.20 10.57
CA PHE A 33 1.12 1.26 9.71
C PHE A 33 0.73 2.50 10.53
N ASP A 34 0.99 3.69 9.99
CA ASP A 34 0.67 4.93 10.70
C ASP A 34 -0.84 5.18 10.75
N LYS A 35 -1.31 5.80 11.84
CA LYS A 35 -2.72 6.13 12.03
C LYS A 35 -3.09 7.43 11.30
N LEU A 36 -3.11 7.40 9.97
CA LEU A 36 -3.34 8.57 9.11
C LEU A 36 -4.75 8.63 8.50
N GLY A 37 -5.72 7.91 9.09
CA GLY A 37 -7.11 7.92 8.62
C GLY A 37 -7.37 7.11 7.34
N TYR A 38 -6.35 6.40 6.83
CA TYR A 38 -6.46 5.45 5.73
C TYR A 38 -5.84 4.12 6.14
N ASN A 39 -6.50 3.02 5.81
CA ASN A 39 -5.96 1.67 5.96
C ASN A 39 -5.74 1.07 4.56
N PRO A 40 -4.52 0.62 4.23
CA PRO A 40 -4.27 -0.02 2.95
C PRO A 40 -5.08 -1.31 2.82
N GLN A 41 -5.66 -1.54 1.65
CA GLN A 41 -6.41 -2.77 1.37
C GLN A 41 -5.49 -3.98 1.23
N TYR A 42 -4.27 -3.77 0.74
CA TYR A 42 -3.29 -4.81 0.50
C TYR A 42 -1.96 -4.44 1.15
N ILE A 43 -1.35 -5.43 1.81
CA ILE A 43 -0.03 -5.32 2.43
C ILE A 43 0.80 -6.48 1.90
N ILE A 44 1.94 -6.16 1.29
CA ILE A 44 2.88 -7.15 0.77
C ILE A 44 4.25 -6.95 1.41
N ASN A 45 4.96 -8.04 1.68
CA ASN A 45 6.29 -8.01 2.30
C ASN A 45 7.41 -7.93 1.26
N ASN A 46 7.12 -8.22 -0.01
CA ASN A 46 8.04 -8.09 -1.14
C ASN A 46 7.24 -7.98 -2.46
N LEU A 47 7.93 -7.66 -3.56
CA LEU A 47 7.26 -7.45 -4.84
C LEU A 47 6.79 -8.73 -5.53
N ASN A 48 7.32 -9.91 -5.17
CA ASN A 48 6.86 -11.17 -5.76
C ASN A 48 5.43 -11.49 -5.33
N GLN A 49 5.02 -11.07 -4.12
CA GLN A 49 3.64 -11.20 -3.64
C GLN A 49 2.64 -10.35 -4.42
N LEU A 50 3.10 -9.40 -5.24
CA LEU A 50 2.21 -8.68 -6.16
C LEU A 50 1.56 -9.64 -7.16
N LEU A 51 2.28 -10.70 -7.58
CA LEU A 51 1.77 -11.70 -8.51
C LEU A 51 0.56 -12.48 -7.96
N GLU A 52 0.34 -12.45 -6.64
CA GLU A 52 -0.81 -13.08 -5.98
C GLU A 52 -2.05 -12.17 -5.96
N LEU A 53 -1.89 -10.88 -6.30
CA LEU A 53 -2.95 -9.86 -6.31
C LEU A 53 -3.55 -9.62 -7.70
N VAL A 54 -3.02 -10.27 -8.75
CA VAL A 54 -3.43 -10.12 -10.15
C VAL A 54 -4.23 -11.33 -10.64
#